data_AF-V9E7V4-F1
#
_entry.id   AF-V9E7V4-F1
#
_cell.length_a   1.000
_cell.length_b   1.000
_cell.length_c   1.000
_cell.angle_alpha   90.00
_cell.angle_beta   90.00
_cell.angle_gamma   90.00
#
_symmetry.space_group_name_H-M   'P 1'
#
loop_
_entity.id
_entity.type
_entity.pdbx_description
1 polymer ?
#
loop_
_entity_poly.entity_id
_entity_poly.type
_entity_poly.pdbx_seq_one_letter_code
_entity_poly.pdbx_strand_id
1 'polypeptide(L)'
;MAVVSGGLAPYLQAGDVGIFKSFKDKMSVLIDAWKRSDQVTYTRGGNPRPPSIEVVVSWVTTAWRQITDSIVQQSVGKCGFFANPSDWYISKHDVYGS
;
A
#
# COMPACT_ATOMS: atom_id res chain seq x y z
N MET A 1 -12.82 -2.90 -24.23
CA MET A 1 -11.89 -3.60 -23.32
C MET A 1 -10.50 -3.09 -23.62
N ALA A 2 -9.81 -2.49 -22.64
CA ALA A 2 -8.43 -2.04 -22.81
C ALA A 2 -7.51 -3.13 -22.25
N VAL A 3 -6.55 -3.61 -23.05
CA VAL A 3 -5.51 -4.52 -22.58
C VAL A 3 -4.35 -3.66 -22.12
N VAL A 4 -4.01 -3.72 -20.84
CA VAL A 4 -2.83 -3.08 -20.28
C VAL A 4 -1.68 -4.08 -20.39
N SER A 5 -0.60 -3.69 -21.07
CA SER A 5 0.58 -4.56 -21.20
C SER A 5 1.19 -4.87 -19.83
N GLY A 6 1.79 -6.05 -19.71
CA GLY A 6 2.48 -6.45 -18.48
C GLY A 6 3.51 -5.40 -18.05
N GLY A 7 3.61 -5.17 -16.74
CA GLY A 7 4.55 -4.21 -16.17
C GLY A 7 4.03 -2.77 -16.05
N LEU A 8 2.84 -2.44 -16.56
CA LEU A 8 2.29 -1.08 -16.46
C LEU A 8 1.44 -0.82 -15.21
N ALA A 9 1.06 -1.86 -14.44
CA ALA A 9 0.31 -1.69 -13.19
C ALA A 9 0.93 -0.67 -12.23
N PRO A 10 2.26 -0.65 -11.97
CA PRO A 10 2.90 0.33 -11.10
C PRO A 10 2.83 1.78 -11.59
N TYR A 11 2.37 2.02 -12.82
CA TYR A 11 2.29 3.35 -13.44
C TYR A 11 0.85 3.81 -13.66
N LEU A 12 -0.06 2.88 -13.95
CA LEU A 12 -1.43 3.16 -14.38
C LEU A 12 -2.49 2.81 -13.35
N GLN A 13 -2.16 2.02 -12.32
CA GLN A 13 -3.12 1.63 -11.29
C GLN A 13 -2.84 2.38 -9.99
N ALA A 14 -3.81 3.19 -9.54
CA ALA A 14 -3.67 4.02 -8.34
C ALA A 14 -3.37 3.19 -7.08
N GLY A 15 -3.87 1.94 -7.06
CA GLY A 15 -3.52 0.92 -6.07
C GLY A 15 -2.01 0.78 -5.91
N ASP A 16 -1.33 0.38 -6.98
CA ASP A 16 0.11 0.14 -6.98
C ASP A 16 0.96 1.42 -6.97
N VAL A 17 0.47 2.52 -7.56
CA VAL A 17 1.19 3.80 -7.61
C VAL A 17 1.36 4.43 -6.22
N GLY A 18 0.39 4.30 -5.32
CA GLY A 18 0.49 4.99 -4.03
C GLY A 18 -0.38 4.47 -2.89
N ILE A 19 -1.59 3.97 -3.18
CA ILE A 19 -2.53 3.54 -2.14
C ILE A 19 -1.98 2.34 -1.36
N PHE A 20 -1.52 1.30 -2.05
CA PHE A 20 -1.00 0.09 -1.40
C PHE A 20 0.34 0.31 -0.71
N LYS A 21 1.18 1.22 -1.21
CA LYS A 21 2.40 1.61 -0.50
C LYS A 21 2.03 2.23 0.85
N SER A 22 1.17 3.25 0.83
CA SER A 22 0.73 3.94 2.05
C SER A 22 0.06 2.99 3.03
N PHE A 23 -0.81 2.10 2.53
CA PHE A 23 -1.46 1.06 3.34
C PHE A 23 -0.45 0.11 3.99
N LYS A 24 0.52 -0.42 3.23
CA LYS A 24 1.57 -1.31 3.75
C LYS A 24 2.43 -0.61 4.80
N ASP A 25 2.76 0.66 4.60
CA ASP A 25 3.52 1.46 5.57
C ASP A 25 2.75 1.58 6.91
N LYS A 26 1.44 1.87 6.85
CA LYS A 26 0.58 1.91 8.06
C LYS A 26 0.46 0.54 8.73
N MET A 27 0.30 -0.52 7.94
CA MET A 27 0.28 -1.90 8.45
C MET A 27 1.59 -2.27 9.16
N SER A 28 2.74 -1.89 8.61
CA SER A 28 4.05 -2.19 9.20
C SER A 28 4.17 -1.60 10.60
N VAL A 29 3.73 -0.35 10.79
CA VAL A 29 3.74 0.31 12.11
C VAL A 29 2.91 -0.46 13.14
N LEU A 30 1.73 -0.94 12.76
CA LEU A 30 0.83 -1.71 13.63
C LEU A 30 1.44 -3.08 13.98
N ILE A 31 2.00 -3.76 12.99
CA ILE A 31 2.68 -5.05 13.18
C ILE A 31 3.89 -4.89 14.11
N ASP A 32 4.70 -3.84 13.92
CA ASP A 32 5.89 -3.62 14.73
C ASP A 32 5.56 -3.15 16.15
N ALA A 33 4.42 -2.47 16.35
CA ALA A 33 3.90 -2.18 17.68
C ALA A 33 3.47 -3.49 18.38
N TRP A 34 2.75 -4.36 17.69
CA TRP A 34 2.35 -5.66 18.23
C TRP A 34 3.55 -6.54 18.59
N LYS A 35 4.55 -6.64 17.72
CA LYS A 35 5.79 -7.40 18.00
C LYS A 35 6.53 -6.93 19.25
N ARG A 36 6.41 -5.65 19.61
CA ARG A 36 7.04 -5.03 20.79
C ARG A 36 6.15 -5.02 22.03
N SER A 37 4.90 -5.49 21.90
CA SER A 37 3.95 -5.57 23.00
C SER A 37 4.08 -6.89 23.76
N ASP A 38 3.36 -6.99 24.87
CA ASP A 38 3.13 -8.22 25.65
C ASP A 38 2.07 -9.15 25.04
N GLN A 39 1.46 -8.77 23.91
CA GLN A 39 0.42 -9.54 23.23
C GLN A 39 0.96 -10.69 22.37
N VAL A 40 2.27 -10.74 22.13
CA VAL A 40 2.89 -11.84 21.39
C VAL A 40 2.91 -13.07 22.27
N THR A 41 2.23 -14.13 21.83
CA THR A 41 2.28 -15.43 22.50
C THR A 41 3.34 -16.31 21.84
N TYR A 42 3.91 -17.23 22.62
CA TYR A 42 5.01 -18.07 22.16
C TYR A 42 4.64 -19.55 22.20
N THR A 43 5.24 -20.32 21.30
CA THR A 43 5.21 -21.78 21.34
C THR A 43 6.07 -22.30 22.49
N ARG A 44 5.92 -23.58 22.86
CA ARG A 44 6.78 -24.21 23.87
C ARG A 44 8.28 -24.11 23.52
N GLY A 45 8.61 -24.07 22.22
CA GLY A 45 9.98 -23.90 21.72
C GLY A 45 10.46 -22.45 21.63
N GLY A 46 9.70 -21.48 22.13
CA GLY A 46 10.10 -20.06 22.14
C GLY A 46 9.89 -19.30 20.83
N ASN A 47 9.28 -19.91 19.80
CA ASN A 47 8.93 -19.20 18.56
C ASN A 47 7.64 -18.37 18.76
N PRO A 48 7.58 -17.12 18.25
CA PRO A 48 6.34 -16.33 18.23
C PRO A 48 5.22 -17.07 17.50
N ARG A 49 4.01 -17.00 18.04
CA ARG A 49 2.79 -17.45 17.37
C ARG A 49 2.26 -16.34 16.47
N PRO A 50 1.55 -16.67 15.38
CA PRO A 50 0.89 -15.67 14.57
C PRO A 50 -0.17 -14.92 15.41
N PRO A 51 -0.42 -13.64 15.10
CA PRO A 51 -1.55 -12.92 15.67
C PRO A 51 -2.87 -13.60 15.29
N SER A 52 -3.91 -13.40 16.10
CA SER A 52 -5.24 -13.92 15.77
C SER A 52 -5.82 -13.17 14.56
N ILE A 53 -6.83 -13.77 13.92
CA ILE A 53 -7.50 -13.14 12.77
C ILE A 53 -8.14 -11.81 13.18
N GLU A 54 -8.72 -11.73 14.37
CA GLU A 54 -9.35 -10.51 14.89
C GLU A 54 -8.33 -9.39 15.02
N VAL A 55 -7.12 -9.70 15.50
CA VAL A 55 -6.01 -8.75 15.60
C VAL A 55 -5.61 -8.26 14.21
N VAL A 56 -5.45 -9.17 13.23
CA VAL A 56 -5.10 -8.79 11.85
C VAL A 56 -6.20 -7.94 11.20
N VAL A 57 -7.48 -8.30 11.38
CA VAL A 57 -8.62 -7.52 10.88
C VAL A 57 -8.62 -6.12 11.48
N SER A 58 -8.36 -5.99 12.78
CA SER A 58 -8.26 -4.68 13.44
C SER A 58 -7.16 -3.82 12.82
N TRP A 59 -6.02 -4.41 12.44
CA TRP A 59 -4.94 -3.69 11.77
C TRP A 59 -5.34 -3.24 10.37
N VAL A 60 -5.93 -4.14 9.58
CA VAL A 60 -6.40 -3.83 8.22
C VAL A 60 -7.43 -2.69 8.26
N THR A 61 -8.42 -2.76 9.15
CA THR A 61 -9.40 -1.68 9.33
C THR A 61 -8.74 -0.37 9.75
N THR A 62 -7.80 -0.43 10.70
CA THR A 62 -7.10 0.75 11.21
C THR A 62 -6.22 1.40 10.14
N ALA A 63 -5.48 0.59 9.38
CA ALA A 63 -4.63 1.07 8.29
C ALA A 63 -5.47 1.72 7.17
N TRP A 64 -6.59 1.13 6.79
CA TRP A 64 -7.50 1.72 5.80
C TRP A 64 -8.08 3.06 6.25
N ARG A 65 -8.50 3.18 7.52
CA ARG A 65 -9.00 4.45 8.08
C ARG A 65 -7.97 5.57 8.11
N GLN A 66 -6.68 5.24 8.05
CA GLN A 66 -5.59 6.22 8.00
C GLN A 66 -5.23 6.65 6.57
N ILE A 67 -5.79 6.02 5.54
CA ILE A 67 -5.61 6.46 4.16
C ILE A 67 -6.50 7.68 3.94
N THR A 68 -5.87 8.81 3.65
CA THR A 68 -6.56 10.09 3.43
C THR A 68 -7.03 10.23 1.99
N ASP A 69 -8.05 11.04 1.78
CA ASP A 69 -8.51 11.42 0.43
C ASP A 69 -7.37 12.01 -0.41
N SER A 70 -6.44 12.75 0.21
CA SER A 70 -5.27 13.29 -0.48
C SER A 70 -4.34 12.21 -1.05
N ILE A 71 -4.16 11.08 -0.34
CA ILE A 71 -3.37 9.93 -0.85
C ILE A 71 -4.08 9.33 -2.05
N VAL A 72 -5.40 9.17 -1.98
CA VAL A 72 -6.20 8.62 -3.09
C VAL A 72 -6.14 9.55 -4.30
N GLN A 73 -6.43 10.84 -4.12
CA GLN A 73 -6.39 11.85 -5.18
C GLN A 73 -5.01 11.95 -5.81
N GLN A 74 -3.94 11.96 -5.01
CA GLN A 74 -2.59 12.01 -5.54
C GLN A 74 -2.23 10.74 -6.32
N SER A 75 -2.68 9.57 -5.86
CA SER A 75 -2.43 8.30 -6.55
C SER A 75 -3.17 8.24 -7.88
N VAL A 76 -4.44 8.66 -7.92
CA VAL A 76 -5.22 8.76 -9.16
C VAL A 76 -4.61 9.80 -10.11
N GLY A 77 -4.26 10.97 -9.61
CA GLY A 77 -3.64 12.03 -10.42
C GLY A 77 -2.36 11.56 -11.13
N LYS A 78 -1.49 10.85 -10.41
CA LYS A 78 -0.27 10.24 -10.96
C LYS A 78 -0.54 9.18 -12.03
N CYS A 79 -1.72 8.57 -12.07
CA CYS A 79 -2.12 7.59 -13.09
C CYS A 79 -2.63 8.22 -14.40
N GLY A 80 -2.42 9.51 -14.64
CA GLY A 80 -2.82 10.17 -15.89
C GLY A 80 -3.95 11.18 -15.77
N PHE A 81 -4.29 11.58 -14.54
CA PHE A 81 -5.44 12.46 -14.28
C PHE A 81 -5.03 13.85 -13.78
N PHE A 82 -3.73 14.11 -13.58
CA PHE A 82 -3.25 15.48 -13.40
C PHE A 82 -3.25 16.27 -14.71
N ALA A 83 -3.44 17.59 -14.61
CA ALA A 83 -3.48 18.48 -15.77
C ALA A 83 -2.15 18.51 -16.54
N ASN A 84 -1.02 18.37 -15.84
CA ASN A 84 0.30 18.32 -16.45
C ASN A 84 0.76 16.86 -16.66
N PRO A 85 0.99 16.43 -17.91
CA PRO A 85 1.47 15.07 -18.20
C PRO A 85 2.82 14.74 -17.56
N SER A 86 3.69 15.72 -17.31
CA SER A 86 4.99 15.47 -16.64
C SER A 86 4.82 15.01 -15.18
N ASP A 87 3.66 15.24 -14.57
CA ASP A 87 3.37 14.79 -13.20
C ASP A 87 2.83 13.34 -13.16
N TRP A 88 2.58 12.74 -14.31
CA TRP A 88 2.16 11.35 -14.41
C TRP A 88 3.34 10.42 -14.15
N TYR A 89 3.07 9.28 -13.51
CA TYR A 89 4.13 8.34 -13.15
C TYR A 89 4.73 7.65 -14.38
N ILE A 90 3.90 7.39 -15.41
CA ILE A 90 4.35 6.80 -16.67
C ILE A 90 5.35 7.68 -17.43
N SER A 91 5.33 9.00 -17.22
CA SER A 91 6.26 9.94 -17.84
C SER A 91 7.71 9.71 -17.40
N LYS A 92 7.93 8.92 -16.34
CA LYS A 92 9.24 8.51 -15.84
C LYS A 92 9.67 7.11 -16.31
N HIS A 93 8.86 6.45 -17.14
CA HIS A 93 9.14 5.09 -17.60
C HIS A 93 10.25 5.08 -18.65
N ASP A 94 11.22 4.18 -18.55
CA ASP A 94 12.40 4.19 -19.45
C ASP A 94 12.05 4.07 -20.95
N VAL A 95 10.96 3.35 -21.27
CA VAL A 95 10.49 3.13 -22.66
C VAL A 95 9.38 4.10 -23.09
N TYR A 96 8.54 4.56 -22.16
CA TYR A 96 7.29 5.28 -22.46
C TYR A 96 7.28 6.71 -21.92
N GLY A 97 8.29 7.06 -21.13
CA GLY A 97 8.55 8.40 -20.63
C GLY A 97 9.13 9.29 -21.72
N SER A 98 8.91 10.59 -21.57
CA SER A 98 9.38 11.63 -22.49
C SER A 98 10.82 12.00 -22.21
#